data_AF-A0A520S0U2-F1
#
_entry.id   AF-A0A520S0U2-F1
#
_cell.length_a   1.000
_cell.length_b   1.000
_cell.length_c   1.000
_cell.angle_alpha   90.00
_cell.angle_beta   90.00
_cell.angle_gamma   90.00
#
_symmetry.space_group_name_H-M   'P 1'
#
loop_
_entity.id
_entity.type
_entity.pdbx_description
1 polymer ?
#
loop_
_entity_poly.entity_id
_entity_poly.type
_entity_poly.pdbx_seq_one_letter_code
_entity_poly.pdbx_strand_id
1 'polypeptide(L)' 'MIMTNNIELYSLCEHLILPLIGKCHIEYIPRGKELGISKEARTADVFARKVQMQEILTKQIANAIRSVSSA' A
#
# COMPACT_ATOMS: atom_id res chain seq x y z
N MET A 1 0.21 14.14 -11.15
CA MET A 1 -0.45 13.08 -10.36
C MET A 1 0.10 11.77 -10.89
N ILE A 2 0.57 10.89 -10.00
CA ILE A 2 1.19 9.61 -10.36
C ILE A 2 0.31 8.52 -9.76
N MET A 3 -0.03 7.52 -10.58
CA MET A 3 -0.97 6.46 -10.22
C MET A 3 -0.40 5.10 -10.63
N THR A 4 -0.47 4.16 -9.69
CA THR A 4 -0.14 2.75 -9.88
C THR A 4 -1.35 1.91 -9.46
N ASN A 5 -1.93 1.20 -10.43
CA ASN A 5 -3.19 0.49 -10.29
C ASN A 5 -3.02 -1.02 -10.44
N ASN A 6 -4.03 -1.76 -9.96
CA ASN A 6 -4.10 -3.23 -10.06
C ASN A 6 -2.92 -3.94 -9.41
N ILE A 7 -2.40 -3.40 -8.32
CA ILE A 7 -1.39 -4.10 -7.52
C ILE A 7 -2.10 -5.26 -6.81
N GLU A 8 -1.68 -6.49 -7.06
CA GLU A 8 -2.23 -7.64 -6.34
C GLU A 8 -1.84 -7.57 -4.86
N LEU A 9 -2.81 -7.89 -3.99
CA LEU A 9 -2.69 -7.73 -2.55
C LEU A 9 -3.08 -9.05 -1.87
N TYR A 10 -2.16 -9.61 -1.09
CA TYR A 10 -2.36 -10.86 -0.35
C TYR A 10 -1.95 -10.66 1.11
N SER A 11 -2.87 -10.95 2.03
CA SER A 11 -2.70 -10.79 3.49
C SER A 11 -3.50 -11.86 4.24
N LEU A 12 -3.44 -11.84 5.57
CA LEU A 12 -4.35 -12.60 6.44
C LEU A 12 -5.22 -11.63 7.25
N CYS A 13 -6.52 -11.94 7.38
CA CYS A 13 -7.44 -11.16 8.21
C CYS A 13 -7.22 -11.48 9.69
N GLU A 14 -7.15 -10.46 10.54
CA GLU A 14 -6.91 -10.64 11.98
C GLU A 14 -8.04 -11.33 12.76
N HIS A 15 -9.27 -11.27 12.26
CA HIS A 15 -10.42 -11.82 12.97
C HIS A 15 -10.45 -13.35 12.95
N LEU A 16 -9.99 -13.95 11.85
CA LEU A 16 -10.15 -15.38 11.58
C LEU A 16 -8.90 -16.05 10.99
N ILE A 17 -7.83 -15.29 10.73
CA ILE A 17 -6.60 -15.77 10.07
C ILE A 17 -6.91 -16.42 8.71
N LEU A 18 -7.94 -15.89 8.03
CA LEU A 18 -8.31 -16.30 6.69
C LEU A 18 -7.67 -15.39 5.64
N PRO A 19 -7.45 -15.87 4.40
CA PRO A 19 -6.89 -15.06 3.33
C PRO A 19 -7.69 -13.77 3.10
N LEU A 20 -7.01 -12.64 3.13
CA LEU A 20 -7.48 -11.35 2.64
C LEU A 20 -6.80 -11.13 1.30
N ILE A 21 -7.58 -11.23 0.21
CA ILE A 21 -7.08 -11.13 -1.16
C ILE A 21 -7.79 -9.97 -1.84
N GLY A 22 -7.05 -9.09 -2.50
CA GLY A 22 -7.63 -7.92 -3.13
C GLY A 22 -6.68 -7.20 -4.07
N LYS A 23 -7.01 -5.95 -4.37
CA LYS A 23 -6.20 -5.07 -5.21
C LYS A 23 -5.92 -3.76 -4.48
N CYS A 24 -4.70 -3.25 -4.64
CA CYS A 24 -4.31 -1.91 -4.21
C CYS A 24 -4.25 -0.97 -5.42
N HIS A 25 -4.75 0.24 -5.21
CA HIS A 25 -4.59 1.37 -6.12
C HIS A 25 -3.92 2.48 -5.32
N ILE A 26 -2.78 2.95 -5.79
CA ILE A 26 -1.99 3.99 -5.11
C ILE A 26 -1.90 5.18 -6.05
N GLU A 27 -2.25 6.35 -5.53
CA GLU A 27 -2.17 7.60 -6.25
C GLU A 27 -1.69 8.72 -5.33
N TYR A 28 -0.80 9.58 -5.84
CA TYR A 28 -0.30 10.73 -5.10
C TYR A 28 0.13 11.87 -6.03
N ILE A 29 0.28 13.06 -5.44
CA ILE A 29 0.81 14.25 -6.09
C ILE A 29 2.20 14.50 -5.50
N PRO A 30 3.29 14.27 -6.26
CA PRO A 30 4.64 14.46 -5.75
C PRO A 30 4.92 15.95 -5.46
N ARG A 31 5.63 16.24 -4.37
CA ARG A 31 6.16 17.58 -4.06
C ARG A 31 7.69 17.52 -4.01
N GLY A 32 8.33 17.52 -5.18
CA GLY A 32 9.79 17.53 -5.29
C GLY A 32 10.46 16.16 -5.32
N LYS A 33 9.78 15.09 -4.87
CA LYS A 33 10.31 13.72 -4.93
C LYS A 33 9.30 12.73 -5.52
N GLU A 34 9.75 12.02 -6.53
CA GLU A 34 9.02 10.93 -7.17
C GLU A 34 9.45 9.58 -6.59
N LEU A 35 8.50 8.66 -6.43
CA LEU A 35 8.80 7.26 -6.14
C LEU A 35 8.85 6.48 -7.46
N GLY A 36 9.73 5.47 -7.51
CA GLY A 36 9.68 4.51 -8.60
C GLY A 36 8.45 3.62 -8.46
N ILE A 37 7.77 3.32 -9.57
CA ILE A 37 6.55 2.50 -9.64
C ILE A 37 6.70 1.17 -8.88
N SER A 38 7.85 0.49 -9.02
CA SER A 38 8.10 -0.78 -8.32
C SER A 38 8.25 -0.65 -6.80
N LYS A 39 8.53 0.56 -6.27
CA LYS A 39 8.60 0.82 -4.83
C LYS A 39 7.21 0.98 -4.23
N GLU A 40 6.26 1.55 -4.98
CA GLU A 40 4.87 1.70 -4.53
C GLU A 40 4.24 0.32 -4.33
N ALA A 41 4.38 -0.57 -5.32
CA ALA A 41 3.91 -1.96 -5.22
C ALA A 41 4.60 -2.73 -4.08
N ARG A 42 5.92 -2.58 -3.91
CA ARG A 42 6.65 -3.18 -2.78
C ARG A 42 6.22 -2.65 -1.42
N THR A 43 5.88 -1.36 -1.33
CA THR A 43 5.38 -0.75 -0.10
C THR A 43 4.06 -1.40 0.30
N ALA A 44 3.15 -1.60 -0.65
CA ALA A 44 1.91 -2.36 -0.40
C ALA A 44 2.19 -3.78 0.11
N ASP A 45 3.09 -4.52 -0.56
CA ASP A 45 3.44 -5.91 -0.21
C ASP A 45 4.05 -6.02 1.20
N VAL A 46 4.93 -5.08 1.60
CA VAL A 46 5.54 -5.06 2.94
C VAL A 46 4.50 -4.95 4.05
N PHE A 47 3.45 -4.14 3.86
CA PHE A 47 2.38 -4.04 4.85
C PHE A 47 1.40 -5.21 4.75
N ALA A 48 1.18 -5.75 3.56
CA ALA A 48 0.29 -6.89 3.33
C ALA A 48 0.76 -8.21 3.94
N ARG A 49 2.09 -8.41 4.07
CA ARG A 49 2.68 -9.64 4.63
C ARG A 49 2.57 -9.72 6.17
N LYS A 50 1.38 -9.49 6.70
CA LYS A 50 1.04 -9.50 8.12
C LYS A 50 -0.39 -10.02 8.33
N VAL A 51 -0.73 -10.29 9.57
CA VAL A 51 -2.12 -10.36 10.01
C VAL A 51 -2.63 -8.92 10.11
N GLN A 52 -3.74 -8.60 9.43
CA GLN A 52 -4.18 -7.21 9.19
C GLN A 52 -5.69 -7.04 9.28
N MET A 53 -6.10 -5.80 9.59
CA MET A 53 -7.37 -5.20 9.14
C MET A 53 -7.15 -4.40 7.86
N GLN A 54 -8.13 -4.41 6.96
CA GLN A 54 -8.07 -3.65 5.71
C GLN A 54 -7.86 -2.15 5.97
N GLU A 55 -8.56 -1.58 6.95
CA GLU A 55 -8.55 -0.16 7.29
C GLU A 55 -7.18 0.28 7.81
N ILE A 56 -6.51 -0.58 8.58
CA ILE A 56 -5.17 -0.32 9.12
C ILE A 56 -4.15 -0.45 7.99
N LEU A 57 -4.22 -1.52 7.19
CA LEU A 57 -3.37 -1.74 6.03
C LEU A 57 -3.40 -0.56 5.07
N THR A 58 -4.59 -0.06 4.72
CA THR A 58 -4.74 1.12 3.84
C THR A 58 -4.07 2.36 4.44
N LYS A 59 -4.26 2.63 5.73
CA LYS A 59 -3.62 3.78 6.41
C LYS A 59 -2.11 3.66 6.45
N GLN A 60 -1.57 2.46 6.69
CA GLN A 60 -0.13 2.21 6.71
C GLN A 60 0.51 2.50 5.35
N ILE A 61 -0.08 1.98 4.27
CA ILE A 61 0.39 2.21 2.90
C ILE A 61 0.35 3.71 2.57
N ALA A 62 -0.79 4.37 2.80
CA ALA A 62 -0.95 5.79 2.49
C ALA A 62 0.06 6.68 3.24
N ASN A 63 0.27 6.41 4.54
CA ASN A 63 1.23 7.16 5.35
C ASN A 63 2.69 6.95 4.89
N ALA A 64 3.04 5.73 4.47
CA ALA A 64 4.37 5.43 3.96
C ALA A 64 4.67 6.09 2.61
N ILE A 65 3.68 6.16 1.71
CA ILE A 65 3.84 6.91 0.45
C ILE A 65 3.98 8.40 0.75
N ARG A 66 3.11 8.95 1.60
CA ARG A 66 3.12 10.38 1.96
C ARG A 66 4.43 10.82 2.61
N SER A 67 5.01 10.01 3.50
CA SER A 67 6.25 10.37 4.19
C SER A 67 7.45 10.51 3.26
N VAL A 68 7.41 9.89 2.08
CA VAL A 68 8.48 9.96 1.08
C VAL A 68 8.17 10.99 -0.01
N SER A 69 6.91 11.13 -0.44
CA SER A 69 6.53 12.02 -1.55
C SER A 69 6.30 13.48 -1.17
N SER A 70 6.13 13.77 0.13
CA SER A 70 5.89 15.12 0.67
C SER A 70 7.06 15.65 1.51
N ALA A 71 8.21 14.97 1.46
CA ALA A 71 9.46 15.41 2.07
C ALA A 71 10.25 16.33 1.14
#